data_AF-A0A6P1VKZ2-F1
#
_entry.id   AF-A0A6P1VKZ2-F1
#
_cell.length_a   1.000
_cell.length_b   1.000
_cell.length_c   1.000
_cell.angle_alpha   90.00
_cell.angle_beta   90.00
_cell.angle_gamma   90.00
#
_symmetry.space_group_name_H-M   'P 1'
#
loop_
_entity.id
_entity.type
_entity.pdbx_description
1 polymer ?
#
loop_
_entity_poly.entity_id
_entity_poly.type
_entity_poly.pdbx_seq_one_letter_code
_entity_poly.pdbx_strand_id
1 'polypeptide(L)'
;MDDKFTDETKIDEKLKIIAEKELKDSFGNSLKTKKAILTAFSIGSVKLSNVPVGFFKGAIGRQKMSIIGGYLLKRFTILIDSQAGTIYLKSNNLAKLDYANS
;
A
#
# COMPACT_ATOMS: atom_id res chain seq x y z
N MET A 1 -3.00 3.78 -1.01
CA MET A 1 -2.66 4.69 0.09
C MET A 1 -3.69 5.79 0.04
N ASP A 2 -4.09 6.35 1.16
CA ASP A 2 -5.10 7.40 1.19
C ASP A 2 -4.64 8.68 0.49
N ASP A 3 -5.61 9.44 0.01
CA ASP A 3 -5.37 10.60 -0.84
C ASP A 3 -4.65 11.71 -0.07
N LYS A 4 -5.05 11.95 1.19
CA LYS A 4 -4.46 12.99 2.04
C LYS A 4 -2.96 12.78 2.22
N PHE A 5 -2.56 11.57 2.62
CA PHE A 5 -1.14 11.23 2.75
C PHE A 5 -0.40 11.36 1.43
N THR A 6 -1.00 10.90 0.33
CA THR A 6 -0.39 10.95 -1.01
C THR A 6 -0.12 12.39 -1.45
N ASP A 7 -1.09 13.28 -1.25
CA ASP A 7 -1.01 14.70 -1.63
C ASP A 7 -0.03 15.48 -0.74
N GLU A 8 -0.10 15.32 0.59
CA GLU A 8 0.78 16.03 1.54
C GLU A 8 2.24 15.64 1.36
N THR A 9 2.52 14.36 1.08
CA THR A 9 3.89 13.86 0.95
C THR A 9 4.44 13.98 -0.46
N LYS A 10 3.59 14.23 -1.47
CA LYS A 10 3.94 14.17 -2.91
C LYS A 10 4.67 12.88 -3.24
N ILE A 11 4.19 11.76 -2.71
CA ILE A 11 4.87 10.46 -2.78
C ILE A 11 5.06 9.97 -4.22
N ASP A 12 4.21 10.44 -5.14
CA ASP A 12 4.26 10.09 -6.55
C ASP A 12 5.43 10.72 -7.30
N GLU A 13 6.05 11.76 -6.73
CA GLU A 13 7.30 12.38 -7.21
C GLU A 13 8.54 11.71 -6.60
N LYS A 14 8.36 10.96 -5.49
CA LYS A 14 9.46 10.37 -4.71
C LYS A 14 9.69 8.89 -4.98
N LEU A 15 8.64 8.15 -5.34
CA LEU A 15 8.74 6.71 -5.55
C LEU A 15 8.95 6.36 -7.02
N LYS A 16 9.66 5.25 -7.24
CA LYS A 16 9.77 4.62 -8.56
C LYS A 16 8.41 4.07 -8.98
N ILE A 17 7.76 4.71 -9.94
CA ILE A 17 6.52 4.22 -10.56
C ILE A 17 6.84 3.00 -11.43
N ILE A 18 6.10 1.92 -11.24
CA ILE A 18 6.25 0.65 -11.98
C ILE A 18 5.06 0.36 -12.89
N ALA A 19 3.91 0.99 -12.65
CA ALA A 19 2.77 0.95 -13.55
C ALA A 19 1.86 2.15 -13.31
N GLU A 20 1.20 2.60 -14.36
CA GLU A 20 0.14 3.61 -14.32
C GLU A 20 -1.04 3.13 -15.16
N LYS A 21 -2.26 3.39 -14.70
CA LYS A 21 -3.48 3.18 -15.47
C LYS A 21 -4.39 4.38 -15.32
N GLU A 22 -4.86 4.88 -16.44
CA GLU A 22 -5.86 5.93 -16.51
C GLU A 22 -7.26 5.32 -16.60
N LEU A 23 -8.17 5.79 -15.77
CA LEU A 23 -9.58 5.44 -15.74
C LEU A 23 -10.37 6.69 -16.05
N LYS A 24 -11.25 6.63 -17.05
CA LYS A 24 -12.22 7.70 -17.33
C LYS A 24 -13.56 7.29 -16.77
N ASP A 25 -14.20 8.18 -16.01
CA ASP A 25 -15.60 8.00 -15.65
C ASP A 25 -16.55 8.48 -16.77
N SER A 26 -17.84 8.17 -16.64
CA SER A 26 -18.86 8.52 -17.64
C SER A 26 -19.07 10.03 -17.81
N PHE A 27 -18.52 10.85 -16.90
CA PHE A 27 -18.57 12.31 -16.95
C PHE A 27 -17.31 12.91 -17.58
N GLY A 28 -16.36 12.07 -18.04
CA GLY A 28 -15.13 12.50 -18.68
C GLY A 28 -13.99 12.86 -17.73
N ASN A 29 -14.15 12.67 -16.40
CA ASN A 29 -13.06 12.92 -15.47
C ASN A 29 -12.02 11.80 -15.56
N SER A 30 -10.75 12.20 -15.59
CA SER A 30 -9.62 11.28 -15.60
C SER A 30 -9.13 10.98 -14.18
N LEU A 31 -9.12 9.71 -13.82
CA LEU A 31 -8.56 9.17 -12.58
C LEU A 31 -7.32 8.35 -12.93
N LYS A 32 -6.16 8.77 -12.40
CA LYS A 32 -4.92 8.01 -12.58
C LYS A 32 -4.67 7.14 -11.36
N THR A 33 -4.47 5.85 -11.60
CA THR A 33 -3.97 4.89 -10.60
C THR A 33 -2.50 4.64 -10.88
N LYS A 34 -1.68 4.76 -9.84
CA LYS A 34 -0.24 4.50 -9.92
C LYS A 34 0.11 3.34 -9.01
N LYS A 35 1.01 2.47 -9.48
CA LYS A 35 1.72 1.48 -8.68
C LYS A 35 3.19 1.89 -8.61
N ALA A 36 3.75 1.86 -7.42
CA ALA A 36 5.13 2.23 -7.17
C ALA A 36 5.80 1.25 -6.21
N ILE A 37 7.12 1.34 -6.09
CA ILE A 37 7.90 0.60 -5.10
C ILE A 37 8.25 1.51 -3.93
N LEU A 38 7.79 1.13 -2.74
CA LEU A 38 8.21 1.72 -1.48
C LEU A 38 9.48 1.01 -0.98
N THR A 39 10.59 1.75 -0.89
CA THR A 39 11.90 1.18 -0.57
C THR A 39 11.95 0.51 0.81
N ALA A 40 11.26 1.07 1.79
CA ALA A 40 11.13 0.50 3.12
C ALA A 40 9.75 0.78 3.72
N PHE A 41 9.15 -0.24 4.31
CA PHE A 41 7.93 -0.16 5.11
C PHE A 41 8.18 -0.82 6.46
N SER A 42 7.87 -0.11 7.55
CA SER A 42 8.03 -0.64 8.90
C SER A 42 6.67 -0.81 9.56
N ILE A 43 6.47 -1.95 10.23
CA ILE A 43 5.32 -2.23 11.08
C ILE A 43 5.80 -2.89 12.37
N GLY A 44 5.64 -2.19 13.49
CA GLY A 44 6.30 -2.56 14.75
C GLY A 44 7.82 -2.63 14.58
N SER A 45 8.43 -3.74 14.98
CA SER A 45 9.87 -4.00 14.82
C SER A 45 10.25 -4.63 13.47
N VAL A 46 9.28 -4.93 12.61
CA VAL A 46 9.52 -5.59 11.32
C VAL A 46 9.68 -4.56 10.21
N LYS A 47 10.77 -4.67 9.45
CA LYS A 47 11.05 -3.86 8.26
C LYS A 47 10.93 -4.73 7.01
N LEU A 48 10.08 -4.31 6.08
CA LEU A 48 9.89 -4.92 4.76
C LEU A 48 10.50 -3.99 3.70
N SER A 49 11.20 -4.55 2.73
CA SER A 49 11.88 -3.79 1.68
C SER A 49 11.18 -3.95 0.34
N ASN A 50 11.24 -2.92 -0.51
CA ASN A 50 10.72 -2.94 -1.88
C ASN A 50 9.24 -3.34 -1.99
N VAL A 51 8.40 -2.78 -1.11
CA VAL A 51 6.97 -3.10 -1.03
C VAL A 51 6.21 -2.44 -2.18
N PRO A 52 5.46 -3.19 -3.03
CA PRO A 52 4.58 -2.60 -4.01
C PRO A 52 3.42 -1.87 -3.33
N VAL A 53 3.22 -0.61 -3.69
CA VAL A 53 2.13 0.24 -3.18
C VAL A 53 1.34 0.83 -4.34
N GLY A 54 0.03 1.01 -4.13
CA GLY A 54 -0.85 1.66 -5.09
C GLY A 54 -1.50 2.90 -4.48
N PHE A 55 -1.69 3.94 -5.29
CA PHE A 55 -2.37 5.18 -4.90
C PHE A 55 -2.97 5.88 -6.11
N PHE A 56 -3.93 6.78 -5.86
CA PHE A 56 -4.58 7.58 -6.89
C PHE A 56 -3.86 8.93 -7.04
N LYS A 57 -3.91 9.50 -8.24
CA LYS A 57 -3.49 10.88 -8.51
C LYS A 57 -4.65 11.65 -9.14
N GLY A 58 -4.94 12.83 -8.58
CA GLY A 58 -5.90 13.78 -9.15
C GLY A 58 -7.36 13.59 -8.70
N ALA A 59 -7.66 12.69 -7.77
CA ALA A 59 -9.01 12.52 -7.24
C ALA A 59 -9.01 12.52 -5.71
N ILE A 60 -8.92 13.72 -5.14
CA ILE A 60 -8.96 13.94 -3.70
C ILE A 60 -10.31 13.47 -3.15
N GLY A 61 -10.27 12.61 -2.13
CA GLY A 61 -11.45 12.20 -1.35
C GLY A 61 -12.07 10.86 -1.77
N ARG A 62 -11.50 10.15 -2.75
CA ARG A 62 -11.95 8.79 -3.13
C ARG A 62 -11.38 7.72 -2.20
N GLN A 63 -10.12 7.82 -1.82
CA GLN A 63 -9.47 6.90 -0.88
C GLN A 63 -9.26 7.58 0.48
N LYS A 64 -10.22 7.38 1.40
CA LYS A 64 -10.20 7.97 2.75
C LYS A 64 -9.31 7.22 3.76
N MET A 65 -8.83 6.02 3.40
CA MET A 65 -8.02 5.19 4.28
C MET A 65 -7.00 4.36 3.50
N SER A 66 -5.80 4.24 4.05
CA SER A 66 -4.77 3.32 3.58
C SER A 66 -5.12 1.88 3.95
N ILE A 67 -4.96 0.95 3.01
CA ILE A 67 -5.29 -0.47 3.19
C ILE A 67 -4.03 -1.30 3.01
N ILE A 68 -3.81 -2.25 3.92
CA ILE A 68 -2.79 -3.29 3.81
C ILE A 68 -3.44 -4.54 3.22
N GLY A 69 -3.00 -4.94 2.03
CA GLY A 69 -3.55 -6.11 1.32
C GLY A 69 -2.85 -7.44 1.67
N GLY A 70 -3.43 -8.53 1.19
CA GLY A 70 -2.95 -9.90 1.43
C GLY A 70 -1.48 -10.15 1.03
N TYR A 71 -0.95 -9.42 0.05
CA TYR A 71 0.44 -9.56 -0.40
C TYR A 71 1.46 -9.16 0.68
N LEU A 72 1.10 -8.23 1.57
CA LEU A 72 1.87 -7.87 2.75
C LEU A 72 1.48 -8.75 3.94
N LEU A 73 0.17 -8.94 4.18
CA LEU A 73 -0.34 -9.69 5.34
C LEU A 73 0.17 -11.13 5.39
N LYS A 74 0.33 -11.80 4.23
CA LYS A 74 0.85 -13.17 4.17
C LYS A 74 2.26 -13.33 4.76
N ARG A 75 3.01 -12.24 4.96
CA ARG A 75 4.36 -12.25 5.55
C ARG A 75 4.36 -12.34 7.07
N PHE A 76 3.17 -12.40 7.67
CA PHE A 76 2.97 -12.53 9.10
C PHE A 76 2.09 -13.74 9.40
N THR A 77 2.41 -14.43 10.49
CA THR A 77 1.41 -15.17 11.25
C THR A 77 0.61 -14.12 12.03
N ILE A 78 -0.69 -14.07 11.78
CA ILE A 78 -1.61 -13.09 12.36
C ILE A 78 -2.48 -13.81 13.41
N LEU A 79 -2.51 -13.27 14.62
CA LEU A 79 -3.47 -13.67 15.65
C LEU A 79 -4.37 -12.48 15.95
N ILE A 80 -5.68 -12.68 15.87
CA ILE A 80 -6.68 -11.65 16.14
C ILE A 80 -7.34 -12.00 17.46
N ASP A 81 -7.12 -11.17 18.47
CA ASP A 81 -7.83 -11.23 19.74
C ASP A 81 -8.96 -10.20 19.70
N SER A 82 -10.18 -10.67 19.42
CA SER A 82 -11.36 -9.80 19.33
C SER A 82 -11.85 -9.33 20.70
N GLN A 83 -11.53 -10.04 21.79
CA GLN A 83 -11.95 -9.65 23.14
C GLN A 83 -11.08 -8.50 23.64
N ALA A 84 -9.76 -8.58 23.44
CA ALA A 84 -8.82 -7.52 23.76
C ALA A 84 -8.72 -6.43 22.67
N GLY A 85 -9.40 -6.59 21.54
CA GLY A 85 -9.34 -5.66 20.41
C GLY A 85 -7.92 -5.51 19.82
N THR A 86 -7.11 -6.57 19.89
CA THR A 86 -5.67 -6.53 19.59
C THR A 86 -5.30 -7.49 18.47
N ILE A 87 -4.44 -7.05 17.55
CA ILE A 87 -3.87 -7.88 16.48
C ILE A 87 -2.38 -8.08 16.73
N TYR A 88 -1.97 -9.34 16.82
CA TYR A 88 -0.57 -9.72 16.98
C TYR A 88 0.01 -10.15 15.64
N LEU A 89 1.18 -9.61 15.31
CA LEU A 89 1.89 -9.88 14.07
C LEU A 89 3.25 -10.49 14.39
N LYS A 90 3.47 -11.72 13.93
CA LYS A 90 4.79 -12.36 13.97
C LYS A 90 5.26 -12.61 12.55
N SER A 91 6.40 -12.05 12.16
CA SER A 91 6.97 -12.30 10.82
C SER A 91 7.18 -13.79 10.60
N ASN A 92 6.83 -14.28 9.42
CA ASN A 92 7.07 -15.67 9.01
C ASN A 92 8.19 -15.76 7.96
N ASN A 93 8.42 -16.95 7.41
CA ASN A 93 9.45 -17.21 6.41
C ASN A 93 9.29 -16.40 5.10
N LEU A 94 8.08 -15.91 4.79
CA LEU A 94 7.86 -15.07 3.62
C LEU A 94 8.36 -13.64 3.81
N ALA A 95 8.62 -13.17 5.04
CA ALA A 95 9.04 -11.78 5.29
C ALA A 95 10.33 -11.38 4.57
N LYS A 96 11.24 -12.33 4.31
CA LYS A 96 12.52 -12.11 3.64
C LYS A 96 12.48 -12.28 2.12
N LEU A 97 11.37 -12.74 1.56
CA LEU A 97 11.25 -12.96 0.12
C LEU A 97 10.98 -11.66 -0.61
N ASP A 98 11.55 -11.50 -1.80
CA ASP A 98 11.20 -10.38 -2.65
C ASP A 98 9.73 -10.44 -3.08
N TYR A 99 9.18 -9.27 -3.37
CA TYR A 99 7.87 -9.17 -3.98
C TYR A 99 8.03 -9.51 -5.47
N ALA A 100 7.74 -10.76 -5.85
CA ALA A 100 7.71 -11.15 -7.26
C ALA A 100 6.70 -10.29 -8.04
N ASN A 101 7.00 -10.00 -9.31
CA ASN A 101 6.06 -9.36 -10.22
C ASN A 101 4.88 -10.33 -10.44
N SER A 102 3.75 -10.05 -9.79
CA SER A 102 2.46 -10.69 -10.10
C SER A 102 1.84 -10.06 -11.34
#